data_AF-A0A0D0BP71-F1
#
_entry.id   AF-A0A0D0BP71-F1
#
_cell.length_a   1.000
_cell.length_b   1.000
_cell.length_c   1.000
_cell.angle_alpha   90.00
_cell.angle_beta   90.00
_cell.angle_gamma   90.00
#
_symmetry.space_group_name_H-M   'P 1'
#
loop_
_entity.id
_entity.type
_entity.pdbx_description
1 polymer ?
#
loop_
_entity_poly.entity_id
_entity_poly.type
_entity_poly.pdbx_seq_one_letter_code
_entity_poly.pdbx_strand_id
1 'polypeptide(L)'
;MSLNSIIGILEVANGLSTFFLGITTLQSYFFYRAFPQEKWQVKLVVSFDSSKCLKVSLTIQPQSAFELGHTISLSHTLYEMTIIDFGQPQRFTKLPNSIEVTILLEGMITIAVQGFFISRVYRLPRIPKIISYFLFFLAVLRFAASFPLTIGAFKVTTYNEFLEHWSWLLTTLFSLGSFVDLGVSCTLCVFLVTQRNTSFKR
;
A
#
# COMPACT_ATOMS: atom_id res chain seq x y z
N MET A 1 -12.61 19.56 12.90
CA MET A 1 -13.30 18.65 11.96
C MET A 1 -14.38 17.91 12.76
N SER A 2 -15.62 17.78 12.26
CA SER A 2 -16.67 17.12 13.05
C SER A 2 -16.48 15.60 13.08
N LEU A 3 -16.79 14.94 14.19
CA LEU A 3 -16.63 13.48 14.37
C LEU A 3 -17.34 12.69 13.26
N ASN A 4 -18.56 13.11 12.90
CA ASN A 4 -19.34 12.50 11.83
C ASN A 4 -18.63 12.59 10.46
N SER A 5 -17.95 13.70 10.18
CA SER A 5 -17.18 13.85 8.94
C SER A 5 -16.01 12.87 8.87
N ILE A 6 -15.32 12.64 9.98
CA ILE A 6 -14.18 11.73 10.06
C ILE A 6 -14.63 10.29 9.83
N ILE A 7 -15.69 9.86 10.54
CA ILE A 7 -16.24 8.51 10.41
C ILE A 7 -16.72 8.28 8.96
N GLY A 8 -17.43 9.25 8.37
CA GLY A 8 -17.87 9.14 6.98
C GLY A 8 -16.72 9.04 5.98
N ILE A 9 -15.65 9.82 6.15
CA ILE A 9 -14.46 9.72 5.30
C ILE A 9 -13.78 8.35 5.47
N LEU A 10 -13.67 7.86 6.71
CA LEU A 10 -13.04 6.57 7.00
C LEU A 10 -13.85 5.41 6.40
N GLU A 11 -15.18 5.48 6.46
CA GLU A 11 -16.07 4.48 5.88
C GLU A 11 -15.95 4.41 4.35
N VAL A 12 -15.96 5.57 3.69
CA VAL A 12 -15.72 5.66 2.25
C VAL A 12 -14.33 5.14 1.89
N ALA A 13 -13.31 5.49 2.67
CA ALA A 13 -11.93 5.02 2.45
C ALA A 13 -11.82 3.50 2.58
N ASN A 14 -12.46 2.88 3.57
CA ASN A 14 -12.44 1.42 3.74
C ASN A 14 -13.17 0.67 2.62
N GLY A 15 -14.32 1.20 2.17
CA GLY A 15 -15.04 0.65 1.01
C GLY A 15 -14.17 0.69 -0.25
N LEU A 16 -13.51 1.82 -0.49
CA LEU A 16 -12.60 1.99 -1.64
C LEU A 16 -11.36 1.08 -1.53
N SER A 17 -10.78 0.95 -0.34
CA SER A 17 -9.65 0.06 -0.08
C SER A 17 -10.01 -1.41 -0.38
N THR A 18 -11.18 -1.85 0.08
CA THR A 18 -11.67 -3.22 -0.18
C THR A 18 -11.89 -3.47 -1.67
N PHE A 19 -12.38 -2.46 -2.40
CA PHE A 19 -12.53 -2.55 -3.86
C PHE A 19 -11.17 -2.67 -4.57
N PHE A 20 -10.17 -1.87 -4.19
CA PHE A 20 -8.83 -1.95 -4.76
C PHE A 20 -8.12 -3.26 -4.42
N LEU A 21 -8.35 -3.82 -3.23
CA LEU A 21 -7.90 -5.17 -2.89
C LEU A 21 -8.44 -6.22 -3.88
N GLY A 22 -9.71 -6.10 -4.27
CA GLY A 22 -10.32 -6.96 -5.30
C GLY A 22 -9.63 -6.82 -6.67
N ILE A 23 -9.37 -5.60 -7.12
CA ILE A 23 -8.66 -5.32 -8.38
C ILE A 23 -7.25 -5.90 -8.36
N THR A 24 -6.48 -5.64 -7.31
CA THR A 24 -5.10 -6.15 -7.16
C THR A 24 -5.07 -7.68 -7.15
N THR A 25 -6.06 -8.31 -6.52
CA THR A 25 -6.20 -9.78 -6.52
C THR A 25 -6.41 -10.32 -7.95
N LEU A 26 -7.30 -9.69 -8.71
CA LEU A 26 -7.54 -10.06 -10.12
C LEU A 26 -6.29 -9.82 -10.98
N GLN A 27 -5.61 -8.67 -10.81
CA GLN A 27 -4.39 -8.35 -11.54
C GLN A 27 -3.30 -9.39 -11.26
N SER A 28 -3.09 -9.78 -10.00
CA SER A 28 -2.15 -10.83 -9.63
C SER A 28 -2.52 -12.17 -10.26
N TYR A 29 -3.80 -12.55 -10.24
CA TYR A 29 -4.29 -13.77 -10.89
C TYR A 29 -3.98 -13.80 -12.39
N PHE A 30 -4.31 -12.72 -13.12
CA PHE A 30 -4.00 -12.62 -14.55
C PHE A 30 -2.50 -12.65 -14.83
N PHE A 31 -1.70 -11.98 -13.99
CA PHE A 31 -0.25 -11.94 -14.14
C PHE A 31 0.37 -13.35 -14.03
N TYR A 32 -0.01 -14.13 -13.01
CA TYR A 32 0.47 -15.50 -12.84
C TYR A 32 0.05 -16.42 -13.99
N ARG A 33 -1.14 -16.21 -14.54
CA ARG A 33 -1.63 -16.98 -15.68
C ARG A 33 -0.90 -16.64 -16.98
N ALA A 34 -0.57 -15.36 -17.20
CA ALA A 34 0.08 -14.88 -18.41
C ALA A 34 1.59 -15.18 -18.46
N PHE A 35 2.29 -15.15 -17.32
CA PHE A 35 3.75 -15.33 -17.23
C PHE A 35 4.14 -16.55 -16.39
N PRO A 36 3.79 -17.78 -16.80
CA PRO A 36 4.08 -18.98 -16.03
C PRO A 36 5.58 -19.26 -15.89
N GLN A 37 6.46 -18.67 -16.72
CA GLN A 37 7.91 -18.94 -16.73
C GLN A 37 8.78 -17.96 -15.91
N GLU A 38 8.28 -16.77 -15.54
CA GLU A 38 9.03 -15.79 -14.71
C GLU A 38 9.05 -16.17 -13.22
N LYS A 39 9.38 -17.43 -12.90
CA LYS A 39 9.16 -18.08 -11.60
C LYS A 39 10.16 -17.68 -10.51
N TRP A 40 11.33 -17.14 -10.84
CA TRP A 40 12.47 -17.04 -9.90
C TRP A 40 12.42 -15.80 -8.98
N GLN A 41 12.07 -14.62 -9.49
CA GLN A 41 12.08 -13.40 -8.66
C GLN A 41 10.83 -13.23 -7.78
N VAL A 42 9.78 -13.99 -8.08
CA VAL A 42 8.57 -14.10 -7.25
C VAL A 42 8.75 -15.19 -6.16
N LYS A 43 9.79 -16.02 -6.26
CA LYS A 43 10.13 -17.09 -5.31
C LYS A 43 10.97 -16.62 -4.11
N LEU A 44 11.52 -15.40 -4.17
CA LEU A 44 12.54 -14.90 -3.23
C LEU A 44 11.98 -14.39 -1.89
N VAL A 45 10.82 -14.91 -1.44
CA VAL A 45 10.32 -14.67 -0.07
C VAL A 45 9.97 -15.96 0.69
N VAL A 46 9.98 -17.14 0.05
CA VAL A 46 9.80 -18.41 0.79
C VAL A 46 10.72 -19.48 0.23
N SER A 47 11.91 -19.59 0.80
CA SER A 47 12.71 -20.79 0.78
C SER A 47 13.24 -21.05 2.19
N PHE A 48 12.34 -21.44 3.09
CA PHE A 48 12.69 -22.33 4.18
C PHE A 48 11.60 -23.40 4.31
N ASP A 49 11.98 -24.55 3.76
CA ASP A 49 11.50 -25.89 4.02
C ASP A 49 10.17 -26.41 3.44
N SER A 50 10.26 -27.67 3.07
CA SER A 50 9.37 -28.45 2.22
C SER A 50 8.39 -29.26 3.07
N SER A 51 7.10 -29.20 2.73
CA SER A 51 6.24 -30.40 2.69
C SER A 51 4.93 -30.11 1.96
N LYS A 52 4.57 -31.07 1.12
CA LYS A 52 3.52 -31.02 0.11
C LYS A 52 2.11 -31.05 0.73
N CYS A 53 1.14 -30.67 -0.09
CA CYS A 53 -0.32 -30.84 0.11
C CYS A 53 -1.07 -29.75 0.88
N LEU A 54 -0.94 -28.50 0.43
CA LEU A 54 -2.13 -27.69 0.16
C LEU A 54 -1.92 -26.94 -1.16
N LYS A 55 -2.05 -27.68 -2.26
CA LYS A 55 -2.31 -27.13 -3.60
C LYS A 55 -3.74 -26.58 -3.60
N VAL A 56 -3.94 -25.45 -2.96
CA VAL A 56 -5.03 -24.54 -3.31
C VAL A 56 -4.34 -23.28 -3.80
N SER A 57 -4.85 -22.77 -4.91
CA SER A 57 -4.81 -21.43 -5.48
C SER A 57 -4.56 -20.26 -4.51
N LEU A 58 -3.47 -20.31 -3.74
CA LEU A 58 -3.16 -19.48 -2.57
C LEU A 58 -1.63 -19.36 -2.47
N THR A 59 -0.95 -19.26 -3.62
CA THR A 59 0.32 -18.53 -3.68
C THR A 59 -0.01 -17.04 -3.55
N ILE A 60 -0.55 -16.67 -2.39
CA ILE A 60 -0.68 -15.30 -1.92
C ILE A 60 0.74 -14.77 -1.90
N GLN A 61 1.06 -13.80 -2.78
CA GLN A 61 2.28 -13.02 -2.60
C GLN A 61 2.30 -12.54 -1.14
N PRO A 62 3.45 -12.49 -0.44
CA PRO A 62 3.53 -12.00 0.94
C PRO A 62 2.80 -10.66 1.10
N GLN A 63 2.85 -9.83 0.06
CA GLN A 63 2.09 -8.59 -0.07
C GLN A 63 0.57 -8.73 0.14
N SER A 64 -0.09 -9.70 -0.51
CA SER A 64 -1.55 -9.90 -0.35
C SER A 64 -1.96 -10.27 1.08
N ALA A 65 -1.08 -10.91 1.86
CA ALA A 65 -1.35 -11.15 3.28
C ALA A 65 -1.32 -9.85 4.09
N PHE A 66 -0.37 -8.95 3.81
CA PHE A 66 -0.30 -7.64 4.46
C PHE A 66 -1.50 -6.76 4.09
N GLU A 67 -1.90 -6.74 2.82
CA GLU A 67 -3.07 -5.99 2.33
C GLU A 67 -4.40 -6.47 2.95
N LEU A 68 -4.55 -7.80 3.11
CA LEU A 68 -5.68 -8.39 3.82
C LEU A 68 -5.66 -7.99 5.29
N GLY A 69 -4.50 -8.08 5.96
CA GLY A 69 -4.33 -7.65 7.34
C GLY A 69 -4.69 -6.18 7.53
N HIS A 70 -4.24 -5.30 6.63
CA HIS A 70 -4.53 -3.87 6.64
C HIS A 70 -6.04 -3.63 6.51
N THR A 71 -6.69 -4.28 5.54
CA THR A 71 -8.14 -4.14 5.30
C THR A 71 -8.97 -4.67 6.48
N ILE A 72 -8.57 -5.78 7.08
CA ILE A 72 -9.23 -6.35 8.28
C ILE A 72 -9.08 -5.41 9.47
N SER A 73 -7.86 -4.89 9.70
CA SER A 73 -7.57 -3.98 10.82
C SER A 73 -8.33 -2.66 10.70
N LEU A 74 -8.42 -2.12 9.47
CA LEU A 74 -9.20 -0.93 9.17
C LEU A 74 -10.71 -1.18 9.33
N SER A 75 -11.21 -2.31 8.86
CA SER A 75 -12.62 -2.71 9.04
C SER A 75 -12.98 -2.91 10.51
N HIS A 76 -12.07 -3.49 11.30
CA HIS A 76 -12.24 -3.64 12.74
C HIS A 76 -12.27 -2.28 13.46
N THR A 77 -11.36 -1.37 13.08
CA THR A 77 -11.36 0.02 13.58
C THR A 77 -12.71 0.71 13.31
N LEU A 78 -13.25 0.56 12.10
CA LEU A 78 -14.56 1.10 11.74
C LEU A 78 -15.69 0.45 12.52
N TYR A 79 -15.66 -0.87 12.74
CA TYR A 79 -16.67 -1.57 13.53
C TYR A 79 -16.69 -1.07 14.98
N GLU A 80 -15.52 -0.88 15.60
CA GLU A 80 -15.44 -0.30 16.95
C GLU A 80 -16.05 1.11 16.98
N MET A 81 -15.65 1.98 16.05
CA MET A 81 -16.13 3.36 15.99
C MET A 81 -17.63 3.48 15.65
N THR A 82 -18.16 2.64 14.76
CA THR A 82 -19.53 2.79 14.25
C THR A 82 -20.56 1.99 15.04
N ILE A 83 -20.19 0.82 15.56
CA ILE A 83 -21.13 -0.10 16.22
C ILE A 83 -20.90 -0.15 17.72
N ILE A 84 -19.67 -0.38 18.17
CA ILE A 84 -19.40 -0.58 19.60
C ILE A 84 -19.55 0.72 20.39
N ASP A 85 -18.96 1.80 19.90
CA ASP A 85 -18.97 3.10 20.58
C ASP A 85 -20.07 4.04 20.08
N PHE A 86 -21.09 3.48 19.41
CA PHE A 86 -22.21 4.26 18.89
C PHE A 86 -22.91 5.07 20.01
N GLY A 87 -23.03 6.38 19.80
CA GLY A 87 -23.67 7.29 20.76
C GLY A 87 -22.83 7.68 21.98
N GLN A 88 -21.55 7.26 22.05
CA GLN A 88 -20.64 7.59 23.17
C GLN A 88 -19.46 8.47 22.72
N PRO A 89 -19.65 9.78 22.47
CA PRO A 89 -18.62 10.69 21.92
C PRO A 89 -17.33 10.75 22.75
N GLN A 90 -17.40 10.41 24.05
CA GLN A 90 -16.26 10.39 24.96
C GLN A 90 -15.27 9.27 24.64
N ARG A 91 -15.71 8.15 24.06
CA ARG A 91 -14.84 7.01 23.73
C ARG A 91 -14.06 7.20 22.43
N PHE A 92 -14.59 8.01 21.50
CA PHE A 92 -13.88 8.44 20.29
C PHE A 92 -12.68 9.36 20.53
N THR A 93 -12.47 9.78 21.78
CA THR A 93 -11.21 10.43 22.14
C THR A 93 -10.07 9.44 22.03
N LYS A 94 -10.28 8.16 22.38
CA LYS A 94 -9.23 7.14 22.34
C LYS A 94 -9.08 6.54 20.95
N LEU A 95 -7.83 6.46 20.50
CA LEU A 95 -7.48 5.81 19.26
C LEU A 95 -7.64 4.28 19.40
N PRO A 96 -8.40 3.60 18.52
CA PRO A 96 -8.46 2.13 18.53
C PRO A 96 -7.09 1.52 18.29
N ASN A 97 -6.69 0.53 19.08
CA ASN A 97 -5.41 -0.17 18.92
C ASN A 97 -5.24 -0.77 17.50
N SER A 98 -6.35 -1.04 16.83
CA SER A 98 -6.37 -1.57 15.45
C SER A 98 -5.85 -0.57 14.41
N ILE A 99 -5.90 0.73 14.66
CA ILE A 99 -5.39 1.72 13.71
C ILE A 99 -3.86 1.75 13.69
N GLU A 100 -3.21 1.49 14.83
CA GLU A 100 -1.75 1.44 14.96
C GLU A 100 -1.16 0.35 14.08
N VAL A 101 -1.80 -0.84 14.12
CA VAL A 101 -1.47 -1.98 13.26
C VAL A 101 -1.71 -1.64 11.79
N THR A 102 -2.78 -0.91 11.49
CA THR A 102 -3.13 -0.49 10.12
C THR A 102 -2.03 0.37 9.50
N ILE A 103 -1.52 1.37 10.24
CA ILE A 103 -0.44 2.27 9.80
C ILE A 103 0.88 1.50 9.59
N LEU A 104 1.21 0.57 10.50
CA LEU A 104 2.38 -0.27 10.36
C LEU A 104 2.32 -1.13 9.09
N LEU A 105 1.17 -1.77 8.85
CA LEU A 105 0.94 -2.59 7.66
C LEU A 105 1.02 -1.75 6.38
N GLU A 106 0.46 -0.53 6.39
CA GLU A 106 0.52 0.39 5.25
C GLU A 106 1.96 0.69 4.83
N GLY A 107 2.85 0.99 5.79
CA GLY A 107 4.26 1.26 5.51
C GLY A 107 4.95 0.08 4.82
N MET A 108 4.71 -1.14 5.30
CA MET A 108 5.28 -2.37 4.75
C MET A 108 4.75 -2.70 3.35
N ILE A 109 3.45 -2.49 3.13
CA ILE A 109 2.81 -2.62 1.82
C ILE A 109 3.44 -1.65 0.83
N THR A 110 3.57 -0.38 1.23
CA THR A 110 4.01 0.69 0.33
C THR A 110 5.41 0.44 -0.21
N ILE A 111 6.38 0.08 0.64
CA ILE A 111 7.76 -0.17 0.21
C ILE A 111 7.86 -1.41 -0.70
N ALA A 112 7.04 -2.44 -0.44
CA ALA A 112 6.99 -3.64 -1.27
C ALA A 112 6.43 -3.33 -2.67
N VAL A 113 5.29 -2.62 -2.73
CA VAL A 113 4.63 -2.22 -3.99
C VAL A 113 5.52 -1.30 -4.81
N GLN A 114 6.00 -0.21 -4.21
CA GLN A 114 6.84 0.76 -4.89
C GLN A 114 8.16 0.13 -5.32
N GLY A 115 8.79 -0.68 -4.47
CA GLY A 115 9.99 -1.43 -4.80
C GLY A 115 9.80 -2.35 -6.01
N PHE A 116 8.68 -3.08 -6.07
CA PHE A 116 8.34 -3.94 -7.20
C PHE A 116 8.21 -3.14 -8.49
N PHE A 117 7.44 -2.05 -8.50
CA PHE A 117 7.22 -1.25 -9.69
C PHE A 117 8.49 -0.51 -10.15
N ILE A 118 9.27 0.03 -9.21
CA ILE A 118 10.54 0.70 -9.52
C ILE A 118 11.54 -0.31 -10.11
N SER A 119 11.55 -1.57 -9.61
CA SER A 119 12.40 -2.63 -10.19
C SER A 119 12.06 -2.94 -11.65
N ARG A 120 10.77 -2.83 -12.02
CA ARG A 120 10.32 -2.97 -13.41
C ARG A 120 10.80 -1.80 -14.25
N VAL A 121 10.67 -0.56 -13.74
CA VAL A 121 11.17 0.64 -14.41
C VAL A 121 12.69 0.57 -14.65
N TYR A 122 13.46 0.09 -13.68
CA TYR A 122 14.91 -0.05 -13.78
C TYR A 122 15.37 -0.98 -14.92
N ARG A 123 14.54 -1.97 -15.28
CA ARG A 123 14.84 -2.93 -16.37
C ARG A 123 14.40 -2.45 -17.74
N LEU A 124 13.70 -1.33 -17.84
CA LEU A 124 13.23 -0.83 -19.13
C LEU A 124 14.41 -0.32 -19.96
N PRO A 125 14.60 -0.84 -21.19
CA PRO A 125 15.62 -0.31 -22.08
C PRO A 125 15.21 1.10 -22.53
N ARG A 126 16.21 1.99 -22.71
CA ARG A 126 16.04 3.40 -23.16
C ARG A 126 15.46 4.39 -22.15
N ILE A 127 15.09 3.98 -20.94
CA ILE A 127 14.77 4.90 -19.85
C ILE A 127 16.05 5.18 -19.04
N PRO A 128 16.38 6.45 -18.75
CA PRO A 128 17.59 6.74 -17.98
C PRO A 128 17.44 6.24 -16.55
N LYS A 129 18.40 5.41 -16.10
CA LYS A 129 18.39 4.77 -14.78
C LYS A 129 18.33 5.76 -13.61
N ILE A 130 18.74 7.01 -13.83
CA ILE A 130 18.65 8.10 -12.86
C ILE A 130 17.21 8.28 -12.32
N ILE A 131 16.20 8.08 -13.17
CA ILE A 131 14.79 8.19 -12.77
C ILE A 131 14.44 7.08 -11.77
N SER A 132 14.89 5.85 -12.02
CA SER A 132 14.63 4.72 -11.11
C SER A 132 15.34 4.92 -9.77
N TYR A 133 16.58 5.41 -9.75
CA TYR A 133 17.29 5.73 -8.51
C TYR A 133 16.60 6.84 -7.73
N PHE A 134 16.14 7.89 -8.42
CA PHE A 134 15.39 8.98 -7.79
C PHE A 134 14.07 8.49 -7.18
N LEU A 135 13.27 7.74 -7.93
CA LEU A 135 12.01 7.16 -7.41
C LEU A 135 12.27 6.19 -6.24
N PHE A 136 13.33 5.39 -6.31
CA PHE A 136 13.72 4.50 -5.21
C PHE A 136 14.11 5.29 -3.95
N PHE A 137 14.88 6.36 -4.11
CA PHE A 137 15.23 7.25 -3.01
C PHE A 137 13.98 7.86 -2.35
N LEU A 138 13.01 8.32 -3.14
CA LEU A 138 11.74 8.85 -2.62
C LEU A 138 10.93 7.78 -1.89
N ALA A 139 10.87 6.55 -2.40
CA ALA A 139 10.19 5.44 -1.75
C ALA A 139 10.82 5.08 -0.40
N VAL A 140 12.16 5.04 -0.32
CA VAL A 140 12.89 4.81 0.93
C VAL A 140 12.67 5.96 1.91
N LEU A 141 12.66 7.21 1.44
CA LEU A 141 12.36 8.37 2.27
C LEU A 141 10.93 8.29 2.86
N ARG A 142 9.94 7.90 2.05
CA ARG A 142 8.56 7.68 2.52
C ARG A 142 8.51 6.58 3.58
N PHE A 143 9.20 5.46 3.36
CA PHE A 143 9.26 4.36 4.33
C PHE A 143 9.96 4.76 5.62
N ALA A 144 11.04 5.55 5.55
CA ALA A 144 11.69 6.10 6.74
C ALA A 144 10.74 7.04 7.51
N ALA A 145 9.96 7.85 6.79
CA ALA A 145 8.98 8.75 7.36
C ALA A 145 7.76 8.03 7.98
N SER A 146 7.47 6.77 7.62
CA SER A 146 6.37 6.02 8.24
C SER A 146 6.69 5.57 9.68
N PHE A 147 7.96 5.34 10.03
CA PHE A 147 8.35 4.98 11.41
C PHE A 147 7.94 5.99 12.48
N PRO A 148 8.30 7.29 12.37
CA PRO A 148 7.90 8.27 13.36
C PRO A 148 6.38 8.43 13.43
N LEU A 149 5.67 8.25 12.31
CA LEU A 149 4.21 8.24 12.29
C LEU A 149 3.63 7.06 13.10
N THR A 150 4.15 5.85 12.90
CA THR A 150 3.76 4.67 13.67
C THR A 150 4.05 4.84 15.15
N ILE A 151 5.24 5.35 15.51
CA ILE A 151 5.62 5.62 16.91
C ILE A 151 4.69 6.69 17.51
N GLY A 152 4.33 7.71 16.73
CA GLY A 152 3.36 8.73 17.13
C GLY A 152 1.98 8.12 17.41
N ALA A 153 1.52 7.20 16.57
CA ALA A 153 0.25 6.50 16.75
C ALA A 153 0.23 5.67 18.05
N PHE A 154 1.34 4.98 18.39
CA PHE A 154 1.45 4.22 19.64
C PHE A 154 1.54 5.09 20.90
N LYS A 155 2.05 6.33 20.79
CA LYS A 155 2.25 7.22 21.95
C LYS A 155 1.05 8.09 22.24
N VAL A 156 0.32 8.50 21.21
CA VAL A 156 -0.78 9.44 21.33
C VAL A 156 -2.07 8.69 21.56
N THR A 157 -2.68 8.91 22.73
CA THR A 157 -3.97 8.28 23.06
C THR A 157 -5.14 8.99 22.40
N THR A 158 -5.00 10.26 22.01
CA THR A 158 -6.10 11.09 21.50
C THR A 158 -6.04 11.38 20.00
N TYR A 159 -7.14 11.13 19.27
CA TYR A 159 -7.21 11.37 17.81
C TYR A 159 -6.92 12.83 17.42
N ASN A 160 -7.45 13.80 18.15
CA ASN A 160 -7.24 15.22 17.87
C ASN A 160 -5.77 15.64 18.04
N GLU A 161 -5.13 15.15 19.09
CA GLU A 161 -3.71 15.39 19.35
C GLU A 161 -2.83 14.73 18.26
N PHE A 162 -3.24 13.56 17.78
CA PHE A 162 -2.56 12.87 16.70
C PHE A 162 -2.62 13.69 15.39
N LEU A 163 -3.80 14.17 15.00
CA LEU A 163 -3.93 15.02 13.81
C LEU A 163 -3.22 16.35 13.97
N GLU A 164 -3.31 17.01 15.12
CA GLU A 164 -2.68 18.30 15.33
C GLU A 164 -1.15 18.20 15.21
N HIS A 165 -0.55 17.15 15.76
CA HIS A 165 0.90 16.98 15.75
C HIS A 165 1.45 16.30 14.48
N TRP A 166 0.70 15.38 13.88
CA TRP A 166 1.19 14.49 12.82
C TRP A 166 0.50 14.66 11.45
N SER A 167 -0.51 15.54 11.31
CA SER A 167 -1.19 15.78 10.02
C SER A 167 -0.25 16.23 8.91
N TRP A 168 0.75 17.05 9.21
CA TRP A 168 1.76 17.48 8.24
C TRP A 168 2.57 16.28 7.71
N LEU A 169 2.89 15.33 8.59
CA LEU A 169 3.65 14.14 8.23
C LEU A 169 2.78 13.19 7.40
N LEU A 170 1.52 12.95 7.81
CA LEU A 170 0.55 12.19 7.00
C LEU A 170 0.40 12.76 5.59
N THR A 171 0.19 14.07 5.49
CA THR A 171 -0.01 14.76 4.20
C THR A 171 1.23 14.65 3.31
N THR A 172 2.42 14.80 3.88
CA THR A 172 3.68 14.64 3.14
C THR A 172 3.91 13.20 2.69
N LEU A 173 3.62 12.20 3.53
CA LEU A 173 3.67 10.79 3.13
C LEU A 173 2.73 10.51 1.95
N PHE A 174 1.45 10.86 2.05
CA PHE A 174 0.47 10.62 0.98
C PHE A 174 0.85 11.33 -0.31
N SER A 175 1.28 12.59 -0.22
CA SER A 175 1.74 13.37 -1.37
C SER A 175 2.96 12.75 -2.03
N LEU A 176 3.95 12.33 -1.23
CA LEU A 176 5.18 11.73 -1.73
C LEU A 176 4.93 10.41 -2.45
N GLY A 177 4.08 9.53 -1.92
CA GLY A 177 3.78 8.28 -2.63
C GLY A 177 2.91 8.49 -3.84
N SER A 178 1.94 9.43 -3.81
CA SER A 178 1.20 9.81 -5.02
C SER A 178 2.16 10.28 -6.12
N PHE A 179 3.19 11.05 -5.77
CA PHE A 179 4.23 11.48 -6.70
C PHE A 179 5.05 10.30 -7.24
N VAL A 180 5.46 9.35 -6.39
CA VAL A 180 6.17 8.15 -6.82
C VAL A 180 5.33 7.30 -7.76
N ASP A 181 4.05 7.06 -7.43
CA ASP A 181 3.14 6.22 -8.20
C ASP A 181 2.84 6.85 -9.57
N LEU A 182 2.64 8.17 -9.62
CA LEU A 182 2.50 8.92 -10.87
C LEU A 182 3.80 8.89 -11.68
N GLY A 183 4.95 9.03 -11.04
CA GLY A 183 6.27 8.97 -11.69
C GLY A 183 6.51 7.62 -12.36
N VAL A 184 6.25 6.52 -11.65
CA VAL A 184 6.33 5.15 -12.20
C VAL A 184 5.34 4.99 -13.36
N SER A 185 4.07 5.36 -13.14
CA SER A 185 3.01 5.20 -14.15
C SER A 185 3.31 5.98 -15.43
N CYS A 186 3.76 7.24 -15.29
CA CYS A 186 4.19 8.08 -16.40
C CYS A 186 5.36 7.45 -17.16
N THR A 187 6.36 6.96 -16.44
CA THR A 187 7.54 6.30 -17.06
C THR A 187 7.14 5.06 -17.86
N LEU A 188 6.24 4.23 -17.32
CA LEU A 188 5.72 3.05 -18.01
C LEU A 188 4.90 3.45 -19.26
N CYS A 189 4.03 4.44 -19.14
CA CYS A 189 3.22 4.94 -20.26
C CYS A 189 4.09 5.51 -21.39
N VAL A 190 5.09 6.33 -21.08
CA VAL A 190 6.03 6.88 -22.06
C VAL A 190 6.79 5.78 -22.78
N PHE A 191 7.25 4.76 -22.04
CA PHE A 191 7.91 3.60 -22.63
C PHE A 191 6.99 2.85 -23.60
N LEU A 192 5.75 2.56 -23.18
CA LEU A 192 4.76 1.85 -24.01
C LEU A 192 4.39 2.63 -25.28
N VAL A 193 4.18 3.94 -25.17
CA VAL A 193 3.89 4.81 -26.34
C VAL A 193 5.07 4.83 -27.29
N THR A 194 6.30 4.89 -26.77
CA THR A 194 7.52 4.85 -27.59
C THR A 194 7.65 3.53 -28.34
N GLN A 195 7.43 2.40 -27.66
CA GLN A 195 7.45 1.06 -28.27
C GLN A 195 6.39 0.93 -29.37
N ARG A 196 5.17 1.39 -29.12
CA ARG A 196 4.07 1.38 -30.09
C ARG A 196 4.46 2.11 -31.37
N ASN A 197 5.02 3.31 -31.25
CA ASN A 197 5.41 4.12 -32.41
C ASN A 197 6.58 3.50 -33.20
N THR A 198 7.46 2.73 -32.55
CA THR A 198 8.52 1.98 -33.25
C THR A 198 8.04 0.69 -33.91
N SER A 199 7.02 0.02 -33.35
CA SER A 199 6.44 -1.20 -33.95
C SER A 199 5.62 -0.93 -35.21
N PHE A 200 4.94 0.22 -35.32
CA PHE A 200 4.19 0.59 -36.54
C PHE A 200 5.06 1.12 -37.69
N LYS A 201 6.37 1.31 -37.49
CA LYS A 201 7.32 1.73 -38.53
C LYS A 201 8.04 0.56 -39.22
N ARG A 202 7.62 -0.68 -38.97
CA ARG A 202 8.18 -1.90 -39.57
C ARG A 202 7.08 -2.67 -40.29
#